data_AF-A0A8H8SAS0-F1
#
_entry.id   AF-A0A8H8SAS0-F1
#
_cell.length_a   1.000
_cell.length_b   1.000
_cell.length_c   1.000
_cell.angle_alpha   90.00
_cell.angle_beta   90.00
_cell.angle_gamma   90.00
#
_symmetry.space_group_name_H-M   'P 1'
#
loop_
_entity.id
_entity.type
_entity.pdbx_description
1 polymer ?
#
loop_
_entity_poly.entity_id
_entity_poly.type
_entity_poly.pdbx_seq_one_letter_code
_entity_poly.pdbx_strand_id
1 'polypeptide(L)'
;MTPAERNYDIYHKELLAIVKALKEWRHLLEGTALPVQIITDHKNLEPFKASKDLRGRLARWAGFLSEFNFQLKYRPGKINGKADILSRKDEHKPLGGGESRALLDPTLFIAAIEPDEVLDDHIRDAYLQDERLSHIVEALQKNDKVKDWSWDNGLLIFKNKIYVPNDKSIRKDILASRHDNMAAGHPGQFRTLELVNRKYYWKSLKKSVTSYVSHCESCIRNKHSNQLPPGLLNPIELPSRPWDHINYDLITGLPESEGFDAILTVVDRMSRMVHFIPTTSRASATDVANLFVTYVWKLHGLPSKTISDRGPQFNSAFLKQLYKRLDIKPSLSTAFRPQTDGLAERLNQVVEIHLRHYVAYKQDDWVGILPMAEFAYNNSVNASTNQTPFFACYGFHPRCSIGQQADESVPHADERADQLKARMEELKSSVNLANEKIKHYYDLKHRSPEDIKVGDKVWLDARNIKTERPVAKLSAKKIGPYKVLKREGSHAFKLDLPHTLRVHPVFHTSLVSLKKDNPFGREPPQPPAEVTPDGEEEYEVEKILDSRKRRNQVQYLVHWKGYGPESNTWEPLEHLDTAMGADKKFHRENPKAIRHPDLEEGVVSRARRRR
;
A
#
# COMPACT_ATOMS: atom_id res chain seq x y z
N MET A 1 -12.38 39.42 -24.21
CA MET A 1 -13.43 39.62 -25.24
C MET A 1 -14.79 39.65 -24.57
N THR A 2 -15.67 40.57 -24.94
CA THR A 2 -17.05 40.62 -24.42
C THR A 2 -17.85 39.39 -24.90
N PRO A 3 -18.97 39.02 -24.25
CA PRO A 3 -19.79 37.88 -24.68
C PRO A 3 -20.21 37.94 -26.16
N ALA A 4 -20.54 39.15 -26.66
CA ALA A 4 -20.88 39.36 -28.07
C ALA A 4 -19.68 39.16 -29.02
N GLU A 5 -18.48 39.61 -28.64
CA GLU A 5 -17.26 39.43 -29.43
C GLU A 5 -16.86 37.95 -29.57
N ARG A 6 -17.17 37.12 -28.58
CA ARG A 6 -16.88 35.66 -28.63
C ARG A 6 -17.66 34.94 -29.74
N ASN A 7 -18.77 35.51 -30.18
CA ASN A 7 -19.62 34.92 -31.22
C ASN A 7 -19.25 35.39 -32.64
N TYR A 8 -18.20 36.20 -32.81
CA TYR A 8 -17.74 36.63 -34.13
C TYR A 8 -17.17 35.43 -34.93
N ASP A 9 -17.27 35.50 -36.26
CA ASP A 9 -16.57 34.55 -37.12
C ASP A 9 -15.05 34.69 -36.95
N ILE A 10 -14.30 33.71 -37.45
CA ILE A 10 -12.85 33.65 -37.26
C ILE A 10 -12.18 34.88 -37.90
N TYR A 11 -12.61 35.29 -39.09
CA TYR A 11 -12.05 36.45 -39.78
C TYR A 11 -12.17 37.75 -38.96
N HIS A 12 -13.36 38.01 -38.40
CA HIS A 12 -13.63 39.16 -37.55
C HIS A 12 -12.89 39.07 -36.21
N LYS A 13 -12.67 37.87 -35.68
CA LYS A 13 -11.88 37.67 -34.45
C LYS A 13 -10.41 38.00 -34.66
N GLU A 14 -9.82 37.52 -35.75
CA GLU A 14 -8.43 37.81 -36.09
C GLU A 14 -8.22 39.31 -36.35
N LEU A 15 -9.12 39.94 -37.10
CA LEU A 15 -9.05 41.39 -37.33
C LEU A 15 -9.28 42.20 -36.04
N LEU A 16 -10.17 41.74 -35.15
CA LEU A 16 -10.37 42.36 -33.84
C LEU A 16 -9.10 42.35 -33.00
N ALA A 17 -8.30 41.28 -33.06
CA ALA A 17 -7.03 41.20 -32.36
C ALA A 17 -6.06 42.30 -32.83
N ILE A 18 -5.97 42.52 -34.14
CA ILE A 18 -5.16 43.60 -34.73
C ILE A 18 -5.69 44.97 -34.29
N VAL A 19 -7.00 45.19 -34.35
CA VAL A 19 -7.62 46.47 -33.94
C VAL A 19 -7.36 46.75 -32.45
N LYS A 20 -7.45 45.74 -31.57
CA LYS A 20 -7.15 45.91 -30.14
C LYS A 20 -5.68 46.22 -29.90
N ALA A 21 -4.77 45.53 -30.59
CA ALA A 21 -3.34 45.80 -30.49
C ALA A 21 -3.02 47.25 -30.92
N LEU A 22 -3.54 47.71 -32.06
CA LEU A 22 -3.29 49.07 -32.53
C LEU A 22 -3.96 50.15 -31.68
N LYS A 23 -5.08 49.84 -31.00
CA LYS A 23 -5.68 50.75 -30.01
C LYS A 23 -4.79 50.92 -28.79
N GLU A 24 -4.27 49.82 -28.24
CA GLU A 24 -3.42 49.85 -27.05
C GLU A 24 -2.11 50.61 -27.33
N TRP A 25 -1.49 50.30 -28.48
CA TRP A 25 -0.19 50.86 -28.87
C TRP A 25 -0.33 52.11 -29.76
N ARG A 26 -1.51 52.74 -29.79
CA ARG A 26 -1.85 53.85 -30.69
C ARG A 26 -0.82 54.98 -30.62
N HIS A 27 -0.49 55.39 -29.40
CA HIS A 27 0.45 56.47 -29.09
C HIS A 27 1.86 56.28 -29.67
N LEU A 28 2.26 55.06 -30.05
CA LEU A 28 3.56 54.76 -30.64
C LEU A 28 3.50 54.50 -32.15
N LEU A 29 2.33 54.16 -32.68
CA LEU A 29 2.18 53.62 -34.04
C LEU A 29 1.39 54.53 -34.98
N GLU A 30 0.65 55.50 -34.43
CA GLU A 30 -0.11 56.47 -35.22
C GLU A 30 0.84 57.49 -35.88
N GLY A 31 0.62 57.78 -37.17
CA GLY A 31 1.39 58.79 -37.90
C GLY A 31 2.86 58.44 -38.19
N THR A 32 3.26 57.17 -38.06
CA THR A 32 4.66 56.77 -38.34
C THR A 32 5.03 56.98 -39.81
N ALA A 33 6.18 57.62 -40.05
CA ALA A 33 6.71 57.81 -41.41
C ALA A 33 7.04 56.48 -42.11
N LEU A 34 7.50 55.49 -41.35
CA LEU A 34 7.78 54.14 -41.83
C LEU A 34 6.58 53.20 -41.63
N PRO A 35 6.35 52.23 -42.53
CA PRO A 35 5.25 51.28 -42.41
C PRO A 35 5.50 50.26 -41.28
N VAL A 36 4.56 50.18 -40.34
CA VAL A 36 4.51 49.17 -39.27
C VAL A 36 4.19 47.80 -39.86
N GLN A 37 5.04 46.81 -39.62
CA GLN A 37 4.81 45.45 -40.11
C GLN A 37 3.97 44.64 -39.10
N ILE A 38 2.78 44.22 -39.51
CA ILE A 38 1.90 43.35 -38.73
C ILE A 38 1.97 41.95 -39.32
N ILE A 39 2.47 41.00 -38.54
CA ILE A 39 2.66 39.61 -38.95
C ILE A 39 1.50 38.78 -38.40
N THR A 40 0.77 38.09 -39.27
CA THR A 40 -0.37 37.23 -38.91
C THR A 40 -0.26 35.88 -39.63
N ASP A 41 -0.76 34.83 -39.00
CA ASP A 41 -0.92 33.50 -39.60
C ASP A 41 -2.29 33.31 -40.29
N HIS A 42 -3.11 34.37 -40.34
CA HIS A 42 -4.37 34.35 -41.08
C HIS A 42 -4.22 34.99 -42.47
N LYS A 43 -3.91 34.16 -43.48
CA LYS A 43 -3.63 34.60 -44.86
C LYS A 43 -4.71 35.49 -45.49
N ASN A 44 -5.98 35.27 -45.14
CA ASN A 44 -7.10 36.02 -45.72
C ASN A 44 -7.15 37.51 -45.31
N LEU A 45 -6.34 37.94 -44.33
CA LEU A 45 -6.23 39.34 -43.95
C LEU A 45 -5.29 40.14 -44.85
N GLU A 46 -4.40 39.50 -45.61
CA GLU A 46 -3.45 40.16 -46.52
C GLU A 46 -4.14 41.06 -47.56
N PRO A 47 -5.24 40.66 -48.23
CA PRO A 47 -5.96 41.54 -49.17
C PRO A 47 -6.87 42.59 -48.50
N PHE A 48 -6.91 42.72 -47.17
CA PHE A 48 -7.89 43.59 -46.47
C PHE A 48 -7.86 45.06 -46.94
N LYS A 49 -6.67 45.62 -47.26
CA LYS A 49 -6.55 47.00 -47.79
C LYS A 49 -7.12 47.17 -49.21
N ALA A 50 -7.24 46.09 -49.99
CA ALA A 50 -7.72 46.12 -51.37
C ALA A 50 -9.23 45.85 -51.52
N SER A 51 -9.90 45.43 -50.44
CA SER A 51 -11.32 45.08 -50.45
C SER A 51 -12.21 46.33 -50.58
N LYS A 52 -12.96 46.42 -51.68
CA LYS A 52 -13.78 47.61 -52.03
C LYS A 52 -15.19 47.64 -51.38
N ASP A 53 -15.67 46.54 -50.80
CA ASP A 53 -17.01 46.43 -50.22
C ASP A 53 -16.98 46.10 -48.71
N LEU A 54 -16.60 47.08 -47.88
CA LEU A 54 -16.64 46.93 -46.43
C LEU A 54 -17.95 47.50 -45.88
N ARG A 55 -18.77 46.67 -45.21
CA ARG A 55 -20.04 47.09 -44.58
C ARG A 55 -19.99 46.93 -43.06
N GLY A 56 -20.73 47.78 -42.35
CA GLY A 56 -20.98 47.66 -40.90
C GLY A 56 -19.72 47.74 -40.03
N ARG A 57 -19.41 46.66 -39.30
CA ARG A 57 -18.29 46.61 -38.34
C ARG A 57 -16.92 46.75 -39.03
N LEU A 58 -16.75 46.11 -40.19
CA LEU A 58 -15.49 46.16 -40.93
C LEU A 58 -15.18 47.55 -41.48
N ALA A 59 -16.21 48.31 -41.90
CA ALA A 59 -16.05 49.69 -42.34
C ALA A 59 -15.56 50.61 -41.19
N ARG A 60 -16.14 50.45 -39.99
CA ARG A 60 -15.71 51.20 -38.81
C ARG A 60 -14.27 50.86 -38.40
N TRP A 61 -13.89 49.59 -38.47
CA TRP A 61 -12.51 49.19 -38.22
C TRP A 61 -11.56 49.66 -39.31
N ALA A 62 -11.96 49.66 -40.58
CA ALA A 62 -11.14 50.20 -41.66
C ALA A 62 -10.89 51.71 -41.50
N GLY A 63 -11.89 52.48 -41.08
CA GLY A 63 -11.72 53.89 -40.74
C GLY A 63 -10.65 54.10 -39.67
N PHE A 64 -10.74 53.36 -38.55
CA PHE A 64 -9.73 53.40 -37.49
C PHE A 64 -8.34 52.96 -37.98
N LEU A 65 -8.27 51.87 -38.75
CA LEU A 65 -7.00 51.35 -39.27
C LEU A 65 -6.34 52.30 -40.27
N SER A 66 -7.10 53.18 -40.94
CA SER A 66 -6.55 54.16 -41.88
C SER A 66 -5.66 55.23 -41.22
N GLU A 67 -5.79 55.42 -39.91
CA GLU A 67 -4.94 56.33 -39.11
C GLU A 67 -3.49 55.79 -38.97
N PHE A 68 -3.26 54.53 -39.32
CA PHE A 68 -1.97 53.86 -39.17
C PHE A 68 -1.31 53.56 -40.51
N ASN A 69 -0.01 53.86 -40.62
CA ASN A 69 0.80 53.41 -41.74
C ASN A 69 1.30 51.98 -41.48
N PHE A 70 0.51 50.95 -41.83
CA PHE A 70 0.87 49.55 -41.62
C PHE A 70 0.84 48.68 -42.89
N GLN A 71 1.56 47.55 -42.84
CA GLN A 71 1.57 46.48 -43.84
C GLN A 71 1.28 45.14 -43.17
N LEU A 72 0.31 44.40 -43.71
CA LEU A 72 0.02 43.02 -43.29
C LEU A 72 0.92 42.06 -44.05
N LYS A 73 1.64 41.20 -43.33
CA LYS A 73 2.44 40.13 -43.90
C LYS A 73 1.98 38.79 -43.35
N TYR A 74 1.61 37.88 -44.24
CA TYR A 74 1.29 36.52 -43.84
C TYR A 74 2.56 35.73 -43.48
N ARG A 75 2.52 35.01 -42.36
CA ARG A 75 3.53 34.02 -41.97
C ARG A 75 2.84 32.74 -41.51
N PRO A 76 3.17 31.56 -42.08
CA PRO A 76 2.58 30.29 -41.64
C PRO A 76 2.71 30.06 -40.13
N GLY A 77 1.63 29.60 -39.48
CA GLY A 77 1.57 29.43 -38.02
C GLY A 77 2.70 28.57 -37.44
N LYS A 78 3.19 27.56 -38.18
CA LYS A 78 4.34 26.71 -37.78
C LYS A 78 5.63 27.51 -37.53
N ILE A 79 5.79 28.67 -38.18
CA ILE A 79 6.95 29.55 -38.08
C ILE A 79 6.66 30.73 -37.12
N ASN A 80 5.40 30.91 -36.71
CA ASN A 80 4.96 31.98 -35.81
C ASN A 80 4.90 31.58 -34.32
N GLY A 81 5.71 30.58 -33.92
CA GLY A 81 5.62 29.94 -32.61
C GLY A 81 5.74 30.87 -31.40
N LYS A 82 6.47 31.99 -31.50
CA LYS A 82 6.61 32.96 -30.40
C LYS A 82 5.27 33.63 -30.03
N ALA A 83 4.48 34.02 -31.03
CA ALA A 83 3.15 34.60 -30.79
C ALA A 83 2.15 33.53 -30.33
N ASP A 84 2.26 32.33 -30.91
CA ASP A 84 1.38 31.21 -30.61
C ASP A 84 1.50 30.75 -29.15
N ILE A 85 2.73 30.67 -28.61
CA ILE A 85 3.00 30.34 -27.20
C ILE A 85 2.29 31.30 -26.23
N LEU A 86 2.28 32.60 -26.51
CA LEU A 86 1.64 33.59 -25.65
C LEU A 86 0.11 33.57 -25.75
N SER A 87 -0.43 33.23 -26.92
CA SER A 87 -1.88 33.14 -27.14
C SER A 87 -2.52 31.84 -26.60
N ARG A 88 -1.73 30.78 -26.39
CA ARG A 88 -2.19 29.44 -26.03
C ARG A 88 -1.95 29.03 -24.57
N LYS A 89 -1.69 29.98 -23.67
CA LYS A 89 -1.66 29.67 -22.22
C LYS A 89 -2.99 29.02 -21.81
N ASP A 90 -2.93 27.92 -21.07
CA ASP A 90 -4.13 27.16 -20.63
C ASP A 90 -5.14 28.05 -19.86
N GLU A 91 -4.63 29.10 -19.20
CA GLU A 91 -5.40 30.14 -18.52
C GLU A 91 -6.33 30.96 -19.43
N HIS A 92 -6.10 30.96 -20.75
CA HIS A 92 -6.84 31.75 -21.73
C HIS A 92 -7.80 30.93 -22.61
N LYS A 93 -7.82 29.60 -22.46
CA LYS A 93 -8.81 28.76 -23.14
C LYS A 93 -10.20 29.03 -22.54
N PRO A 94 -11.20 29.46 -23.33
CA PRO A 94 -12.55 29.56 -22.81
C PRO A 94 -13.04 28.16 -22.47
N LEU A 95 -13.17 27.87 -21.17
CA LEU A 95 -13.86 26.69 -20.66
C LEU A 95 -15.31 26.75 -21.17
N GLY A 96 -15.75 25.68 -21.84
CA GLY A 96 -17.14 25.54 -22.24
C GLY A 96 -18.05 25.56 -21.01
N GLY A 97 -19.12 26.34 -21.06
CA GLY A 97 -20.11 26.46 -19.98
C GLY A 97 -19.68 27.45 -18.90
N GLY A 98 -20.53 28.44 -18.63
CA GLY A 98 -20.27 29.57 -17.73
C GLY A 98 -20.28 29.23 -16.24
N GLU A 99 -19.54 28.21 -15.80
CA GLU A 99 -19.35 27.93 -14.37
C GLU A 99 -17.89 28.13 -13.99
N SER A 100 -17.63 29.12 -13.12
CA SER A 100 -16.38 29.22 -12.37
C SER A 100 -16.24 27.98 -11.51
N ARG A 101 -15.46 27.00 -11.98
CA ARG A 101 -15.06 25.87 -11.15
C ARG A 101 -14.18 26.43 -10.02
N ALA A 102 -14.68 26.41 -8.78
CA ALA A 102 -13.86 26.67 -7.62
C ALA A 102 -12.65 25.73 -7.65
N LEU A 103 -11.44 26.26 -7.47
CA LEU A 103 -10.19 25.49 -7.49
C LEU A 103 -10.18 24.37 -6.42
N LEU A 104 -10.97 24.53 -5.37
CA LEU A 104 -11.23 23.56 -4.32
C LEU A 104 -12.74 23.42 -4.14
N ASP A 105 -13.21 22.19 -4.02
CA ASP A 105 -14.62 21.92 -3.74
C ASP A 105 -14.99 22.47 -2.34
N PRO A 106 -16.05 23.30 -2.20
CA PRO A 106 -16.44 23.86 -0.90
C PRO A 106 -16.67 22.80 0.18
N THR A 107 -17.10 21.59 -0.18
CA THR A 107 -17.27 20.48 0.77
C THR A 107 -15.96 20.01 1.39
N LEU A 108 -14.85 20.06 0.64
CA LEU A 108 -13.52 19.71 1.15
C LEU A 108 -12.98 20.76 2.12
N PHE A 109 -13.40 22.02 1.98
CA PHE A 109 -12.96 23.13 2.84
C PHE A 109 -13.67 23.10 4.20
N ILE A 110 -14.98 22.90 4.21
CA ILE A 110 -15.79 22.86 5.44
C ILE A 110 -15.42 21.64 6.31
N ALA A 111 -15.19 20.47 5.70
CA ALA A 111 -14.83 19.27 6.44
C ALA A 111 -13.42 19.32 7.08
N ALA A 112 -12.57 20.27 6.68
CA ALA A 112 -11.19 20.40 7.16
C ALA A 112 -11.03 21.37 8.35
N ILE A 113 -12.02 22.22 8.63
CA ILE A 113 -11.94 23.28 9.63
C ILE A 113 -13.13 23.15 10.58
N GLU A 114 -12.96 22.43 11.68
CA GLU A 114 -13.87 22.53 12.83
C GLU A 114 -13.37 23.65 13.75
N PRO A 115 -14.14 24.75 13.93
CA PRO A 115 -13.76 25.82 14.84
C PRO A 115 -13.77 25.31 16.28
N ASP A 116 -12.71 25.65 17.02
CA ASP A 116 -12.55 25.21 18.41
C ASP A 116 -13.56 25.87 19.38
N GLU A 117 -14.28 26.90 18.94
CA GLU A 117 -15.25 27.64 19.75
C GLU A 117 -16.34 26.73 20.33
N VAL A 118 -16.83 25.76 19.54
CA VAL A 118 -17.84 24.80 20.00
C VAL A 118 -17.32 23.90 21.13
N LEU A 119 -16.04 23.49 21.04
CA LEU A 119 -15.41 22.69 22.09
C LEU A 119 -15.17 23.51 23.35
N ASP A 120 -14.78 24.78 23.18
CA ASP A 120 -14.57 25.69 24.30
C ASP A 120 -15.89 25.98 25.03
N ASP A 121 -17.01 26.13 24.31
CA ASP A 121 -18.36 26.31 24.88
C ASP A 121 -18.77 25.10 25.73
N HIS A 122 -18.62 23.88 25.20
CA HIS A 122 -18.90 22.65 25.97
C HIS A 122 -18.02 22.52 27.22
N ILE A 123 -16.77 22.99 27.17
CA ILE A 123 -15.88 23.01 28.34
C ILE A 123 -16.40 23.99 29.40
N ARG A 124 -16.87 25.18 29.00
CA ARG A 124 -17.43 26.18 29.93
C ARG A 124 -18.62 25.62 30.70
N ASP A 125 -19.55 24.98 29.99
CA ASP A 125 -20.75 24.39 30.60
C ASP A 125 -20.40 23.25 31.57
N ALA A 126 -19.37 22.46 31.25
CA ALA A 126 -18.95 21.32 32.07
C ALA A 126 -18.26 21.71 33.39
N TYR A 127 -17.71 22.93 33.52
CA TYR A 127 -17.12 23.37 34.80
C TYR A 127 -18.15 23.44 35.93
N LEU A 128 -19.42 23.70 35.61
CA LEU A 128 -20.50 23.77 36.60
C LEU A 128 -20.79 22.42 37.26
N GLN A 129 -20.35 21.31 36.66
CA GLN A 129 -20.61 19.95 37.14
C GLN A 129 -19.41 19.27 37.82
N ASP A 130 -18.19 19.83 37.71
CA ASP A 130 -17.00 19.23 38.32
C ASP A 130 -16.71 19.84 39.71
N GLU A 131 -17.21 19.18 40.77
CA GLU A 131 -16.97 19.55 42.18
C GLU A 131 -15.48 19.69 42.55
N ARG A 132 -14.57 19.07 41.78
CA ARG A 132 -13.14 19.21 42.04
C ARG A 132 -12.57 20.52 41.51
N LEU A 133 -13.27 21.21 40.64
CA LEU A 133 -12.84 22.49 40.07
C LEU A 133 -13.57 23.66 40.73
N SER A 134 -14.72 23.43 41.37
CA SER A 134 -15.52 24.48 42.03
C SER A 134 -14.70 25.34 42.99
N HIS A 135 -13.87 24.75 43.85
CA HIS A 135 -13.02 25.51 44.78
C HIS A 135 -11.98 26.41 44.08
N ILE A 136 -11.47 26.00 42.91
CA ILE A 136 -10.51 26.79 42.12
C ILE A 136 -11.25 27.92 41.40
N VAL A 137 -12.43 27.61 40.84
CA VAL A 137 -13.31 28.58 40.19
C VAL A 137 -13.73 29.66 41.19
N GLU A 138 -14.20 29.28 42.38
CA GLU A 138 -14.60 30.21 43.44
C GLU A 138 -13.45 31.08 43.93
N ALA A 139 -12.25 30.51 44.13
CA ALA A 139 -11.07 31.28 44.55
C ALA A 139 -10.66 32.31 43.48
N LEU A 140 -10.66 31.92 42.20
CA LEU A 140 -10.32 32.82 41.10
C LEU A 140 -11.40 33.89 40.86
N GLN A 141 -12.68 33.56 41.05
CA GLN A 141 -13.78 34.52 41.00
C GLN A 141 -13.71 35.54 42.15
N LYS A 142 -13.18 35.15 43.32
CA LYS A 142 -12.88 36.03 44.46
C LYS A 142 -11.57 36.82 44.31
N ASN A 143 -10.91 36.71 43.16
CA ASN A 143 -9.63 37.37 42.83
C ASN A 143 -8.43 36.88 43.67
N ASP A 144 -8.49 35.67 44.24
CA ASP A 144 -7.37 35.07 44.94
C ASP A 144 -6.30 34.54 43.97
N LYS A 145 -5.02 34.73 44.31
CA LYS A 145 -3.91 34.21 43.50
C LYS A 145 -3.71 32.71 43.73
N VAL A 146 -4.12 31.91 42.76
CA VAL A 146 -3.85 30.46 42.72
C VAL A 146 -2.66 30.18 41.81
N LYS A 147 -1.61 29.54 42.34
CA LYS A 147 -0.35 29.30 41.62
C LYS A 147 -0.59 28.50 40.32
N ASP A 148 -0.07 28.99 39.20
CA ASP A 148 -0.17 28.41 37.85
C ASP A 148 -1.57 28.41 37.21
N TRP A 149 -2.59 28.96 37.90
CA TRP A 149 -3.98 29.03 37.42
C TRP A 149 -4.41 30.47 37.15
N SER A 150 -5.28 30.63 36.15
CA SER A 150 -5.93 31.90 35.80
C SER A 150 -7.31 31.63 35.20
N TRP A 151 -8.15 32.66 35.16
CA TRP A 151 -9.49 32.61 34.60
C TRP A 151 -9.58 33.61 33.44
N ASP A 152 -9.94 33.14 32.25
CA ASP A 152 -10.06 33.96 31.05
C ASP A 152 -11.28 33.55 30.24
N ASN A 153 -12.15 34.50 29.88
CA ASN A 153 -13.36 34.29 29.06
C ASN A 153 -14.22 33.08 29.50
N GLY A 154 -14.38 32.87 30.81
CA GLY A 154 -15.16 31.76 31.36
C GLY A 154 -14.45 30.40 31.36
N LEU A 155 -13.15 30.36 31.03
CA LEU A 155 -12.33 29.15 30.96
C LEU A 155 -11.24 29.14 32.04
N LEU A 156 -10.99 27.96 32.61
CA LEU A 156 -9.83 27.75 33.49
C LEU A 156 -8.57 27.57 32.67
N ILE A 157 -7.56 28.39 32.93
CA ILE A 157 -6.26 28.35 32.26
C ILE A 157 -5.19 27.87 33.26
N PHE A 158 -4.58 26.73 32.99
CA PHE A 158 -3.45 26.19 33.73
C PHE A 158 -2.17 26.23 32.89
N LYS A 159 -1.15 26.98 33.34
CA LYS A 159 0.13 27.15 32.61
C LYS A 159 -0.08 27.54 31.12
N ASN A 160 -0.90 28.56 30.88
CA ASN A 160 -1.25 29.09 29.56
C ASN A 160 -2.03 28.11 28.65
N LYS A 161 -2.76 27.15 29.22
CA LYS A 161 -3.59 26.19 28.47
C LYS A 161 -4.95 25.99 29.13
N ILE A 162 -5.98 25.76 28.32
CA ILE A 162 -7.33 25.48 28.81
C ILE A 162 -7.33 24.14 29.54
N TYR A 163 -7.75 24.16 30.80
CA TYR A 163 -7.87 22.99 31.62
C TYR A 163 -9.20 22.27 31.34
N VAL A 164 -9.13 21.04 30.84
CA VAL A 164 -10.33 20.28 30.48
C VAL A 164 -10.84 19.46 31.68
N PRO A 165 -12.11 19.60 32.08
CA PRO A 165 -12.75 18.83 33.16
C PRO A 165 -12.62 17.32 32.98
N ASN A 166 -12.93 16.56 34.02
CA ASN A 166 -12.93 15.09 33.94
C ASN A 166 -14.16 14.50 33.24
N ASP A 167 -14.59 15.13 32.15
CA ASP A 167 -15.65 14.66 31.27
C ASP A 167 -15.06 13.78 30.16
N LYS A 168 -15.59 12.56 30.00
CA LYS A 168 -15.12 11.60 29.00
C LYS A 168 -15.54 11.97 27.59
N SER A 169 -16.69 12.60 27.41
CA SER A 169 -17.21 13.04 26.11
C SER A 169 -16.35 14.17 25.56
N ILE A 170 -16.18 15.23 26.34
CA ILE A 170 -15.41 16.41 25.91
C ILE A 170 -13.96 16.03 25.59
N ARG A 171 -13.32 15.21 26.43
CA ARG A 171 -11.96 14.74 26.17
C ARG A 171 -11.90 13.85 24.92
N LYS A 172 -12.91 13.03 24.64
CA LYS A 172 -13.01 12.23 23.41
C LYS A 172 -13.13 13.14 22.19
N ASP A 173 -13.95 14.18 22.26
CA ASP A 173 -14.21 15.10 21.15
C ASP A 173 -12.96 15.94 20.81
N ILE A 174 -12.23 16.41 21.82
CA ILE A 174 -10.92 17.08 21.63
C ILE A 174 -9.90 16.13 21.00
N LEU A 175 -9.86 14.86 21.42
CA LEU A 175 -8.96 13.88 20.83
C LEU A 175 -9.37 13.55 19.39
N ALA A 176 -10.67 13.50 19.09
CA ALA A 176 -11.20 13.27 17.75
C ALA A 176 -10.85 14.43 16.81
N SER A 177 -11.05 15.68 17.23
CA SER A 177 -10.77 16.86 16.39
C SER A 177 -9.28 16.97 16.02
N ARG A 178 -8.36 16.46 16.86
CA ARG A 178 -6.91 16.49 16.61
C ARG A 178 -6.33 15.20 16.04
N HIS A 179 -7.13 14.14 15.94
CA HIS A 179 -6.68 12.85 15.42
C HIS A 179 -7.48 12.36 14.21
N ASP A 180 -8.81 12.35 14.32
CA ASP A 180 -9.74 11.78 13.35
C ASP A 180 -10.06 12.76 12.21
N ASN A 181 -9.94 14.06 12.46
CA ASN A 181 -10.19 15.08 11.46
C ASN A 181 -9.32 14.88 10.20
N MET A 182 -9.94 15.06 9.02
CA MET A 182 -9.29 14.91 7.71
C MET A 182 -8.01 15.76 7.59
N ALA A 183 -8.01 16.98 8.14
CA ALA A 183 -6.86 17.87 8.16
C ALA A 183 -5.73 17.39 9.10
N ALA A 184 -6.07 16.65 10.16
CA ALA A 184 -5.09 16.06 11.07
C ALA A 184 -4.45 14.79 10.49
N GLY A 185 -5.22 14.00 9.75
CA GLY A 185 -4.74 12.84 9.00
C GLY A 185 -4.28 11.67 9.85
N HIS A 186 -4.96 11.38 10.96
CA HIS A 186 -4.62 10.28 11.89
C HIS A 186 -3.14 10.28 12.30
N PRO A 187 -2.61 11.34 12.95
CA PRO A 187 -1.21 11.42 13.34
C PRO A 187 -0.82 10.35 14.37
N GLY A 188 0.48 10.09 14.52
CA GLY A 188 1.00 9.22 15.58
C GLY A 188 0.78 9.82 16.98
N GLN A 189 1.04 9.02 18.03
CA GLN A 189 0.82 9.42 19.43
C GLN A 189 1.52 10.74 19.81
N PHE A 190 2.79 10.90 19.43
CA PHE A 190 3.57 12.10 19.73
C PHE A 190 2.98 13.36 19.10
N ARG A 191 2.66 13.30 17.80
CA ARG A 191 2.10 14.44 17.08
C ARG A 191 0.67 14.75 17.52
N THR A 192 -0.14 13.73 17.83
CA THR A 192 -1.48 13.93 18.42
C THR A 192 -1.39 14.62 19.78
N LEU A 193 -0.44 14.20 20.62
CA LEU A 193 -0.20 14.82 21.92
C LEU A 193 0.21 16.28 21.76
N GLU A 194 1.12 16.56 20.83
CA GLU A 194 1.58 17.91 20.55
C GLU A 194 0.43 18.82 20.10
N LEU A 195 -0.40 18.37 19.14
CA LEU A 195 -1.55 19.12 18.64
C LEU A 195 -2.57 19.46 19.73
N VAL A 196 -2.90 18.50 20.60
CA VAL A 196 -3.82 18.73 21.73
C VAL A 196 -3.20 19.67 22.75
N ASN A 197 -1.93 19.44 23.09
CA ASN A 197 -1.21 20.17 24.14
C ASN A 197 -0.85 21.61 23.75
N ARG A 198 -1.11 22.07 22.52
CA ARG A 198 -1.01 23.48 22.13
C ARG A 198 -2.05 24.35 22.84
N LYS A 199 -3.27 23.84 23.00
CA LYS A 199 -4.42 24.59 23.53
C LYS A 199 -5.01 23.99 24.81
N TYR A 200 -5.08 22.67 24.90
CA TYR A 200 -5.77 21.96 25.98
C TYR A 200 -4.81 21.21 26.90
N TYR A 201 -5.19 21.08 28.16
CA TYR A 201 -4.47 20.28 29.15
C TYR A 201 -5.43 19.60 30.14
N TRP A 202 -5.10 18.38 30.55
CA TRP A 202 -5.73 17.72 31.70
C TRP A 202 -4.77 16.70 32.33
N LYS A 203 -5.07 16.29 33.56
CA LYS A 203 -4.29 15.27 34.26
C LYS A 203 -4.30 13.95 33.48
N SER A 204 -3.13 13.41 33.16
CA SER A 204 -2.95 12.19 32.36
C SER A 204 -3.28 12.34 30.85
N LEU A 205 -3.13 13.55 30.28
CA LEU A 205 -3.26 13.80 28.84
C LEU A 205 -2.46 12.81 27.99
N LYS A 206 -1.18 12.58 28.29
CA LYS A 206 -0.32 11.63 27.55
C LYS A 206 -0.89 10.21 27.53
N LYS A 207 -1.40 9.73 28.68
CA LYS A 207 -2.04 8.41 28.79
C LYS A 207 -3.32 8.33 27.97
N SER A 208 -4.12 9.40 28.00
CA SER A 208 -5.36 9.52 27.23
C SER A 208 -5.09 9.45 25.72
N VAL A 209 -4.13 10.24 25.23
CA VAL A 209 -3.71 10.24 23.81
C VAL A 209 -3.15 8.87 23.39
N THR A 210 -2.28 8.28 24.21
CA THR A 210 -1.69 6.96 23.93
C THR A 210 -2.78 5.90 23.80
N SER A 211 -3.72 5.89 24.75
CA SER A 211 -4.88 4.99 24.71
C SER A 211 -5.73 5.26 23.47
N TYR A 212 -6.07 6.51 23.19
CA TYR A 212 -6.93 6.87 22.07
C TYR A 212 -6.38 6.45 20.70
N VAL A 213 -5.11 6.76 20.42
CA VAL A 213 -4.46 6.41 19.15
C VAL A 213 -4.25 4.90 19.02
N SER A 214 -3.96 4.18 20.11
CA SER A 214 -3.76 2.73 20.07
C SER A 214 -5.04 1.92 19.85
N HIS A 215 -6.21 2.49 20.15
CA HIS A 215 -7.52 1.89 19.90
C HIS A 215 -8.20 2.44 18.64
N CYS A 216 -7.55 3.32 17.87
CA CYS A 216 -8.09 3.85 16.63
C CYS A 216 -8.08 2.78 15.53
N GLU A 217 -9.27 2.31 15.14
CA GLU A 217 -9.43 1.24 14.15
C GLU A 217 -8.82 1.62 12.79
N SER A 218 -9.07 2.84 12.31
CA SER A 218 -8.48 3.36 11.07
C SER A 218 -6.95 3.28 11.09
N CYS A 219 -6.33 3.64 12.22
CA CYS A 219 -4.88 3.50 12.40
C CYS A 219 -4.43 2.03 12.39
N ILE A 220 -5.12 1.16 13.14
CA ILE A 220 -4.80 -0.27 13.24
C ILE A 220 -4.84 -0.95 11.87
N ARG A 221 -5.82 -0.59 11.03
CA ARG A 221 -6.05 -1.19 9.71
C ARG A 221 -5.09 -0.70 8.63
N ASN A 222 -4.72 0.58 8.66
CA ASN A 222 -4.00 1.22 7.54
C ASN A 222 -2.51 1.44 7.80
N LYS A 223 -2.11 1.68 9.06
CA LYS A 223 -0.70 1.91 9.39
C LYS A 223 0.07 0.61 9.37
N HIS A 224 1.35 0.71 9.01
CA HIS A 224 2.26 -0.41 9.20
C HIS A 224 2.39 -0.66 10.71
N SER A 225 2.29 -1.94 11.08
CA SER A 225 2.72 -2.33 12.41
C SER A 225 4.24 -2.19 12.48
N ASN A 226 4.72 -1.36 13.40
CA ASN A 226 6.14 -1.37 13.79
C ASN A 226 6.42 -2.47 14.83
N GLN A 227 5.39 -3.26 15.21
CA GLN A 227 5.56 -4.39 16.09
C GLN A 227 6.17 -5.56 15.33
N LEU A 228 7.07 -6.26 16.02
CA LEU A 228 7.70 -7.47 15.52
C LEU A 228 6.65 -8.58 15.36
N PRO A 229 6.77 -9.45 14.33
CA PRO A 229 5.80 -10.52 14.11
C PRO A 229 5.70 -11.43 15.34
N PRO A 230 4.49 -11.75 15.84
CA PRO A 230 4.33 -12.70 16.94
C PRO A 230 4.58 -14.13 16.45
N GLY A 231 5.25 -14.92 17.28
CA GLY A 231 5.50 -16.35 17.05
C GLY A 231 6.84 -16.79 17.63
N LEU A 232 6.82 -17.74 18.57
CA LEU A 232 8.05 -18.42 19.00
C LEU A 232 8.53 -19.32 17.87
N LEU A 233 9.86 -19.44 17.73
CA LEU A 233 10.44 -20.51 16.91
C LEU A 233 9.88 -21.85 17.39
N ASN A 234 9.20 -22.55 16.51
CA ASN A 234 8.85 -23.94 16.77
C ASN A 234 10.05 -24.77 16.31
N PRO A 235 10.74 -25.48 17.21
CA PRO A 235 11.62 -26.54 16.75
C PRO A 235 10.73 -27.60 16.10
N ILE A 236 10.70 -27.63 14.76
CA ILE A 236 10.32 -28.84 14.05
C ILE A 236 11.28 -29.92 14.56
N GLU A 237 10.74 -31.06 15.03
CA GLU A 237 11.51 -32.20 15.52
C GLU A 237 12.78 -32.37 14.70
N LEU A 238 13.92 -32.15 15.36
CA LEU A 238 15.21 -32.35 14.75
C LEU A 238 15.32 -33.86 14.48
N PRO A 239 15.63 -34.26 13.25
CA PRO A 239 15.80 -35.68 12.96
C PRO A 239 16.98 -36.24 13.75
N SER A 240 17.00 -37.56 13.94
CA SER A 240 18.03 -38.26 14.71
C SER A 240 19.37 -38.38 13.99
N ARG A 241 19.41 -38.12 12.68
CA ARG A 241 20.61 -38.15 11.84
C ARG A 241 20.55 -37.12 10.70
N PRO A 242 21.71 -36.68 10.16
CA PRO A 242 21.75 -35.85 8.97
C PRO A 242 21.02 -36.51 7.79
N TRP A 243 20.42 -35.68 6.94
CA TRP A 243 19.72 -36.03 5.70
C TRP A 243 18.45 -36.86 5.85
N ASP A 244 17.98 -37.11 7.06
CA ASP A 244 16.71 -37.81 7.29
C ASP A 244 15.49 -36.91 7.04
N HIS A 245 15.58 -35.63 7.39
CA HIS A 245 14.59 -34.61 7.04
C HIS A 245 15.22 -33.55 6.14
N ILE A 246 14.63 -33.31 4.96
CA ILE A 246 15.15 -32.34 4.00
C ILE A 246 14.10 -31.31 3.57
N ASN A 247 14.59 -30.11 3.23
CA ASN A 247 13.81 -29.04 2.61
C ASN A 247 14.21 -28.87 1.14
N TYR A 248 13.23 -28.65 0.27
CA TYR A 248 13.42 -28.20 -1.11
C TYR A 248 12.89 -26.78 -1.29
N ASP A 249 13.60 -26.00 -2.10
CA ASP A 249 13.09 -24.74 -2.65
C ASP A 249 13.65 -24.49 -4.06
N LEU A 250 12.92 -23.74 -4.89
CA LEU A 250 13.32 -23.42 -6.26
C LEU A 250 13.54 -21.91 -6.42
N ILE A 251 14.79 -21.51 -6.60
CA ILE A 251 15.15 -20.15 -6.97
C ILE A 251 14.94 -20.01 -8.47
N THR A 252 14.09 -19.07 -8.90
CA THR A 252 13.73 -18.84 -10.32
C THR A 252 13.98 -17.39 -10.72
N GLY A 253 14.00 -17.11 -12.02
CA GLY A 253 14.20 -15.76 -12.54
C GLY A 253 15.66 -15.32 -12.57
N LEU A 254 16.59 -16.29 -12.59
CA LEU A 254 18.01 -16.03 -12.82
C LEU A 254 18.27 -15.83 -14.33
N PRO A 255 19.32 -15.09 -14.71
CA PRO A 255 19.77 -15.04 -16.10
C PRO A 255 20.12 -16.43 -16.61
N GLU A 256 19.99 -16.66 -17.92
CA GLU A 256 20.34 -17.95 -18.51
C GLU A 256 21.86 -18.19 -18.44
N SER A 257 22.27 -19.38 -17.97
CA SER A 257 23.66 -19.83 -17.91
C SER A 257 23.72 -21.32 -18.19
N GLU A 258 24.53 -21.73 -19.17
CA GLU A 258 24.67 -23.15 -19.60
C GLU A 258 23.32 -23.88 -19.87
N GLY A 259 22.27 -23.15 -20.28
CA GLY A 259 20.93 -23.69 -20.52
C GLY A 259 20.02 -23.80 -19.28
N PHE A 260 20.44 -23.23 -18.15
CA PHE A 260 19.70 -23.20 -16.88
C PHE A 260 19.30 -21.77 -16.51
N ASP A 261 18.12 -21.60 -15.89
CA ASP A 261 17.55 -20.31 -15.43
C ASP A 261 17.02 -20.38 -13.97
N ALA A 262 17.28 -21.49 -13.28
CA ALA A 262 16.83 -21.75 -11.91
C ALA A 262 17.82 -22.60 -11.11
N ILE A 263 17.71 -22.56 -9.79
CA ILE A 263 18.49 -23.39 -8.86
C ILE A 263 17.53 -24.13 -7.94
N LEU A 264 17.59 -25.46 -7.93
CA LEU A 264 16.95 -26.28 -6.90
C LEU A 264 17.89 -26.34 -5.69
N THR A 265 17.42 -25.81 -4.57
CA THR A 265 18.14 -25.89 -3.29
C THR A 265 17.60 -27.06 -2.48
N VAL A 266 18.50 -27.90 -1.97
CA VAL A 266 18.15 -29.01 -1.06
C VAL A 266 18.92 -28.85 0.23
N VAL A 267 18.21 -28.79 1.35
CA VAL A 267 18.80 -28.46 2.66
C VAL A 267 18.52 -29.56 3.67
N ASP A 268 19.57 -30.09 4.28
CA ASP A 268 19.45 -30.95 5.45
C ASP A 268 19.02 -30.12 6.69
N ARG A 269 18.00 -30.61 7.38
CA ARG A 269 17.44 -29.93 8.56
C ARG A 269 18.34 -30.01 9.79
N MET A 270 19.17 -31.03 9.92
CA MET A 270 20.01 -31.25 11.10
C MET A 270 21.33 -30.51 10.98
N SER A 271 22.14 -30.85 9.98
CA SER A 271 23.46 -30.26 9.76
C SER A 271 23.42 -28.87 9.14
N ARG A 272 22.30 -28.50 8.49
CA ARG A 272 22.18 -27.32 7.61
C ARG A 272 23.01 -27.42 6.32
N MET A 273 23.47 -28.62 5.97
CA MET A 273 24.19 -28.82 4.72
C MET A 273 23.25 -28.63 3.53
N VAL A 274 23.78 -28.03 2.46
CA VAL A 274 22.99 -27.68 1.27
C VAL A 274 23.59 -28.28 0.01
N HIS A 275 22.72 -28.56 -0.95
CA HIS A 275 23.06 -28.77 -2.36
C HIS A 275 22.41 -27.69 -3.23
N PHE A 276 23.20 -27.07 -4.11
CA PHE A 276 22.74 -26.11 -5.11
C PHE A 276 22.80 -26.76 -6.49
N ILE A 277 21.63 -27.10 -7.02
CA ILE A 277 21.51 -27.90 -8.23
C ILE A 277 20.99 -27.00 -9.36
N PRO A 278 21.75 -26.76 -10.44
CA PRO A 278 21.27 -25.99 -11.58
C PRO A 278 20.10 -26.73 -12.27
N THR A 279 19.06 -26.00 -12.62
CA THR A 279 17.85 -26.54 -13.25
C THR A 279 17.13 -25.45 -14.04
N THR A 280 15.94 -25.76 -14.55
CA THR A 280 15.09 -24.79 -15.22
C THR A 280 13.84 -24.44 -14.41
N SER A 281 13.34 -23.23 -14.58
CA SER A 281 12.06 -22.76 -14.01
C SER A 281 10.87 -23.60 -14.49
N ARG A 282 11.05 -24.34 -15.59
CA ARG A 282 10.08 -25.24 -16.21
C ARG A 282 10.24 -26.71 -15.78
N ALA A 283 11.18 -27.01 -14.89
CA ALA A 283 11.45 -28.38 -14.45
C ALA A 283 10.16 -29.06 -13.94
N SER A 284 9.86 -30.22 -14.52
CA SER A 284 8.72 -31.03 -14.13
C SER A 284 8.99 -31.76 -12.81
N ALA A 285 7.95 -32.35 -12.24
CA ALA A 285 8.11 -33.21 -11.06
C ALA A 285 9.03 -34.41 -11.30
N THR A 286 9.08 -34.91 -12.54
CA THR A 286 9.98 -36.00 -12.95
C THR A 286 11.43 -35.52 -12.98
N ASP A 287 11.67 -34.31 -13.50
CA ASP A 287 13.00 -33.70 -13.50
C ASP A 287 13.50 -33.48 -12.08
N VAL A 288 12.66 -32.95 -11.19
CA VAL A 288 12.99 -32.77 -9.77
C VAL A 288 13.31 -34.11 -9.10
N ALA A 289 12.57 -35.18 -9.39
CA ALA A 289 12.87 -36.51 -8.87
C ALA A 289 14.22 -37.04 -9.37
N ASN A 290 14.55 -36.83 -10.64
CA ASN A 290 15.85 -37.21 -11.21
C ASN A 290 17.00 -36.41 -10.60
N LEU A 291 16.83 -35.10 -10.42
CA LEU A 291 17.80 -34.26 -9.73
C LEU A 291 18.01 -34.72 -8.28
N PHE A 292 16.94 -35.07 -7.58
CA PHE A 292 17.04 -35.61 -6.23
C PHE A 292 17.86 -36.91 -6.17
N VAL A 293 17.62 -37.84 -7.10
CA VAL A 293 18.40 -39.09 -7.18
C VAL A 293 19.87 -38.79 -7.48
N THR A 294 20.12 -37.96 -8.49
CA THR A 294 21.46 -37.66 -9.00
C THR A 294 22.31 -36.86 -8.02
N TYR A 295 21.73 -35.98 -7.22
CA TYR A 295 22.51 -35.04 -6.40
C TYR A 295 22.35 -35.26 -4.90
N VAL A 296 21.33 -35.97 -4.43
CA VAL A 296 21.06 -36.11 -2.99
C VAL A 296 21.04 -37.58 -2.57
N TRP A 297 20.17 -38.39 -3.17
CA TRP A 297 20.03 -39.80 -2.77
C TRP A 297 21.37 -40.53 -2.90
N LYS A 298 22.07 -40.41 -4.04
CA LYS A 298 23.34 -41.13 -4.25
C LYS A 298 24.40 -40.87 -3.16
N LEU A 299 24.32 -39.71 -2.49
CA LEU A 299 25.27 -39.29 -1.47
C LEU A 299 24.79 -39.67 -0.06
N HIS A 300 23.50 -39.46 0.23
CA HIS A 300 22.99 -39.46 1.60
C HIS A 300 21.92 -40.51 1.89
N GLY A 301 21.45 -41.20 0.85
CA GLY A 301 20.34 -42.14 0.94
C GLY A 301 18.97 -41.46 0.93
N LEU A 302 17.95 -42.24 1.30
CA LEU A 302 16.56 -41.80 1.33
C LEU A 302 16.22 -41.05 2.64
N PRO A 303 15.60 -39.86 2.56
CA PRO A 303 15.03 -39.17 3.71
C PRO A 303 13.70 -39.81 4.10
N SER A 304 13.38 -39.82 5.39
CA SER A 304 12.03 -40.20 5.86
C SER A 304 11.00 -39.08 5.64
N LYS A 305 11.44 -37.82 5.52
CA LYS A 305 10.55 -36.66 5.41
C LYS A 305 11.09 -35.59 4.48
N THR A 306 10.21 -35.05 3.64
CA THR A 306 10.51 -33.92 2.75
C THR A 306 9.58 -32.76 3.03
N ILE A 307 10.11 -31.55 2.95
CA ILE A 307 9.35 -30.31 3.12
C ILE A 307 9.61 -29.44 1.89
N SER A 308 8.55 -28.94 1.27
CA SER A 308 8.64 -28.10 0.07
C SER A 308 7.53 -27.06 0.09
N ASP A 309 7.63 -26.04 -0.74
CA ASP A 309 6.54 -25.09 -0.98
C ASP A 309 5.38 -25.76 -1.74
N ARG A 310 4.34 -24.98 -2.09
CA ARG A 310 3.20 -25.48 -2.86
C ARG A 310 3.41 -25.40 -4.37
N GLY A 311 4.65 -25.35 -4.83
CA GLY A 311 4.99 -25.34 -6.25
C GLY A 311 4.35 -26.54 -6.98
N PRO A 312 3.86 -26.35 -8.22
CA PRO A 312 3.20 -27.40 -8.99
C PRO A 312 4.07 -28.65 -9.18
N GLN A 313 5.39 -28.48 -9.27
CA GLN A 313 6.37 -29.55 -9.36
C GLN A 313 6.43 -30.43 -8.10
N PHE A 314 6.29 -29.84 -6.91
CA PHE A 314 6.36 -30.58 -5.63
C PHE A 314 5.01 -31.17 -5.19
N ASN A 315 3.89 -30.66 -5.71
CA ASN A 315 2.54 -31.11 -5.39
C ASN A 315 1.91 -32.04 -6.47
N SER A 316 2.71 -32.53 -7.43
CA SER A 316 2.23 -33.39 -8.52
C SER A 316 1.76 -34.77 -8.03
N ALA A 317 0.84 -35.38 -8.78
CA ALA A 317 0.38 -36.74 -8.51
C ALA A 317 1.52 -37.77 -8.63
N PHE A 318 2.41 -37.58 -9.60
CA PHE A 318 3.60 -38.39 -9.81
C PHE A 318 4.49 -38.42 -8.56
N LEU A 319 4.89 -37.25 -8.04
CA LEU A 319 5.83 -37.16 -6.93
C LEU A 319 5.22 -37.70 -5.63
N LYS A 320 3.91 -37.47 -5.41
CA LYS A 320 3.18 -38.08 -4.27
C LYS A 320 3.19 -39.60 -4.32
N GLN A 321 2.95 -40.17 -5.49
CA GLN A 321 2.95 -41.62 -5.66
C GLN A 321 4.36 -42.21 -5.50
N LEU A 322 5.38 -41.52 -6.03
CA LEU A 322 6.78 -41.90 -5.85
C LEU A 322 7.18 -41.89 -4.37
N TYR A 323 6.88 -40.81 -3.65
CA TYR A 323 7.15 -40.70 -2.22
C TYR A 323 6.42 -41.77 -1.40
N LYS A 324 5.17 -42.10 -1.74
CA LYS A 324 4.44 -43.20 -1.09
C LYS A 324 5.13 -44.56 -1.29
N ARG A 325 5.73 -44.81 -2.46
CA ARG A 325 6.47 -46.05 -2.74
C ARG A 325 7.83 -46.11 -2.04
N LEU A 326 8.45 -44.97 -1.82
CA LEU A 326 9.75 -44.82 -1.16
C LEU A 326 9.64 -44.62 0.36
N ASP A 327 8.43 -44.70 0.92
CA ASP A 327 8.11 -44.41 2.33
C ASP A 327 8.58 -43.02 2.82
N ILE A 328 8.55 -42.03 1.92
CA ILE A 328 8.87 -40.64 2.21
C ILE A 328 7.59 -39.90 2.58
N LYS A 329 7.61 -39.16 3.70
CA LYS A 329 6.47 -38.33 4.14
C LYS A 329 6.60 -36.90 3.62
N PRO A 330 5.87 -36.50 2.55
CA PRO A 330 5.87 -35.13 2.10
C PRO A 330 5.07 -34.23 3.03
N SER A 331 5.63 -33.06 3.33
CA SER A 331 4.97 -31.99 4.07
C SER A 331 5.06 -30.71 3.26
N LEU A 332 3.99 -30.36 2.54
CA LEU A 332 3.89 -29.07 1.87
C LEU A 332 3.80 -27.96 2.92
N SER A 333 4.69 -26.98 2.85
CA SER A 333 4.56 -25.78 3.65
C SER A 333 3.20 -25.14 3.33
N THR A 334 2.47 -24.73 4.36
CA THR A 334 1.41 -23.73 4.15
C THR A 334 2.11 -22.48 3.65
N ALA A 335 1.53 -21.74 2.70
CA ALA A 335 2.06 -20.51 2.10
C ALA A 335 2.37 -19.35 3.08
N PHE A 336 2.38 -19.63 4.38
CA PHE A 336 2.52 -18.74 5.51
C PHE A 336 3.18 -19.46 6.69
N ARG A 337 4.28 -20.20 6.49
CA ARG A 337 5.13 -20.65 7.60
C ARG A 337 6.43 -19.83 7.57
N PRO A 338 6.53 -18.72 8.33
CA PRO A 338 7.74 -17.91 8.41
C PRO A 338 9.02 -18.68 8.74
N GLN A 339 8.90 -19.88 9.33
CA GLN A 339 10.03 -20.73 9.70
C GLN A 339 10.51 -21.65 8.57
N THR A 340 9.60 -22.14 7.72
CA THR A 340 9.97 -22.95 6.55
C THR A 340 10.39 -22.02 5.42
N ASP A 341 9.58 -20.99 5.16
CA ASP A 341 9.87 -19.95 4.17
C ASP A 341 11.09 -19.12 4.59
N GLY A 342 11.27 -18.83 5.88
CA GLY A 342 12.43 -18.04 6.35
C GLY A 342 13.77 -18.79 6.37
N LEU A 343 13.79 -20.12 6.32
CA LEU A 343 15.04 -20.88 6.11
C LEU A 343 15.42 -20.86 4.62
N ALA A 344 14.44 -21.09 3.75
CA ALA A 344 14.63 -21.05 2.30
C ALA A 344 14.96 -19.62 1.83
N GLU A 345 14.20 -18.61 2.27
CA GLU A 345 14.43 -17.19 1.95
C GLU A 345 15.83 -16.71 2.40
N ARG A 346 16.28 -17.09 3.60
CA ARG A 346 17.64 -16.76 4.06
C ARG A 346 18.71 -17.46 3.23
N LEU A 347 18.50 -18.73 2.88
CA LEU A 347 19.42 -19.47 2.04
C LEU A 347 19.52 -18.84 0.65
N ASN A 348 18.37 -18.54 0.03
CA ASN A 348 18.29 -17.90 -1.28
C ASN A 348 19.02 -16.56 -1.28
N GLN A 349 18.82 -15.74 -0.25
CA GLN A 349 19.55 -14.48 -0.08
C GLN A 349 21.06 -14.70 0.02
N VAL A 350 21.52 -15.71 0.75
CA VAL A 350 22.95 -16.00 0.86
C VAL A 350 23.52 -16.41 -0.48
N VAL A 351 22.84 -17.28 -1.24
CA VAL A 351 23.27 -17.70 -2.58
C VAL A 351 23.25 -16.53 -3.57
N GLU A 352 22.21 -15.71 -3.57
CA GLU A 352 22.12 -14.54 -4.44
C GLU A 352 23.20 -13.50 -4.13
N ILE A 353 23.51 -13.27 -2.85
CA ILE A 353 24.65 -12.43 -2.44
C ILE A 353 25.93 -13.05 -2.98
N HIS A 354 26.09 -14.36 -2.80
CA HIS A 354 27.26 -15.10 -3.22
C HIS A 354 27.52 -14.95 -4.72
N LEU A 355 26.52 -15.29 -5.54
CA LEU A 355 26.60 -15.20 -6.99
C LEU A 355 26.88 -13.76 -7.45
N ARG A 356 26.25 -12.75 -6.84
CA ARG A 356 26.47 -11.34 -7.21
C ARG A 356 27.91 -10.86 -7.05
N HIS A 357 28.73 -11.49 -6.21
CA HIS A 357 30.14 -11.11 -6.06
C HIS A 357 31.03 -11.68 -7.18
N TYR A 358 30.66 -12.83 -7.76
CA TYR A 358 31.55 -13.58 -8.66
C TYR A 358 31.06 -13.70 -10.09
N VAL A 359 29.78 -13.43 -10.31
CA VAL A 359 29.20 -13.52 -11.64
C VAL A 359 29.85 -12.48 -12.56
N ALA A 360 30.21 -12.88 -13.78
CA ALA A 360 30.75 -11.97 -14.77
C ALA A 360 29.74 -10.88 -15.14
N TYR A 361 30.20 -9.81 -15.78
CA TYR A 361 29.35 -8.69 -16.19
C TYR A 361 28.09 -9.12 -16.99
N LYS A 362 28.21 -10.17 -17.82
CA LYS A 362 27.12 -10.73 -18.62
C LYS A 362 26.14 -11.61 -17.85
N GLN A 363 26.49 -12.00 -16.63
CA GLN A 363 25.69 -12.81 -15.73
C GLN A 363 25.33 -14.22 -16.22
N ASP A 364 26.08 -14.76 -17.17
CA ASP A 364 25.84 -16.02 -17.87
C ASP A 364 26.75 -17.18 -17.43
N ASP A 365 27.55 -16.99 -16.36
CA ASP A 365 28.56 -17.95 -15.88
C ASP A 365 28.28 -18.49 -14.47
N TRP A 366 27.10 -18.23 -13.89
CA TRP A 366 26.79 -18.61 -12.51
C TRP A 366 26.74 -20.12 -12.27
N VAL A 367 26.44 -20.93 -13.28
CA VAL A 367 26.43 -22.41 -13.15
C VAL A 367 27.82 -22.93 -12.76
N GLY A 368 28.88 -22.41 -13.36
CA GLY A 368 30.26 -22.76 -13.02
C GLY A 368 30.72 -22.30 -11.63
N ILE A 369 29.99 -21.37 -11.01
CA ILE A 369 30.29 -20.81 -9.67
C ILE A 369 29.63 -21.64 -8.56
N LEU A 370 28.49 -22.31 -8.86
CA LEU A 370 27.70 -23.04 -7.86
C LEU A 370 28.48 -24.06 -7.03
N PRO A 371 29.39 -24.89 -7.58
CA PRO A 371 30.13 -25.87 -6.77
C PRO A 371 30.95 -25.20 -5.65
N MET A 372 31.58 -24.06 -5.97
CA MET A 372 32.37 -23.30 -4.99
C MET A 372 31.47 -22.57 -3.99
N ALA A 373 30.32 -22.07 -4.44
CA ALA A 373 29.31 -21.45 -3.58
C ALA A 373 28.75 -22.44 -2.54
N GLU A 374 28.42 -23.65 -2.99
CA GLU A 374 27.96 -24.74 -2.13
C GLU A 374 29.03 -25.12 -1.11
N PHE A 375 30.28 -25.31 -1.56
CA PHE A 375 31.39 -25.64 -0.67
C PHE A 375 31.62 -24.56 0.39
N ALA A 376 31.68 -23.28 0.00
CA ALA A 376 31.91 -22.20 0.95
C ALA A 376 30.77 -22.01 1.94
N TYR A 377 29.52 -22.16 1.49
CA TYR A 377 28.36 -22.16 2.39
C TYR A 377 28.48 -23.28 3.43
N ASN A 378 28.73 -24.51 2.96
CA ASN A 378 28.83 -25.68 3.81
C ASN A 378 30.04 -25.63 4.75
N ASN A 379 31.10 -24.92 4.39
CA ASN A 379 32.30 -24.74 5.21
C ASN A 379 32.28 -23.47 6.08
N SER A 380 31.18 -22.69 6.07
CA SER A 380 31.03 -21.49 6.88
C SER A 380 30.20 -21.77 8.14
N VAL A 381 30.52 -21.10 9.24
CA VAL A 381 29.79 -21.30 10.51
C VAL A 381 28.33 -20.87 10.34
N ASN A 382 27.42 -21.79 10.58
CA ASN A 382 26.00 -21.49 10.57
C ASN A 382 25.55 -20.95 11.92
N ALA A 383 24.86 -19.81 11.92
CA ALA A 383 24.43 -19.14 13.15
C ALA A 383 23.49 -19.99 14.04
N SER A 384 22.76 -20.95 13.46
CA SER A 384 21.81 -21.78 14.22
C SER A 384 22.45 -22.99 14.90
N THR A 385 23.54 -23.53 14.35
CA THR A 385 24.24 -24.71 14.88
C THR A 385 25.55 -24.34 15.57
N ASN A 386 26.05 -23.12 15.37
CA ASN A 386 27.37 -22.65 15.81
C ASN A 386 28.52 -23.57 15.34
N GLN A 387 28.29 -24.28 14.23
CA GLN A 387 29.18 -25.23 13.58
C GLN A 387 29.09 -25.04 12.07
N THR A 388 30.11 -25.45 11.32
CA THR A 388 30.00 -25.52 9.85
C THR A 388 29.09 -26.68 9.47
N PRO A 389 28.19 -26.54 8.48
CA PRO A 389 27.39 -27.66 7.99
C PRO A 389 28.21 -28.92 7.62
N PHE A 390 29.41 -28.72 7.06
CA PHE A 390 30.34 -29.81 6.71
C PHE A 390 30.72 -30.65 7.94
N PHE A 391 31.18 -29.99 9.01
CA PHE A 391 31.51 -30.65 10.27
C PHE A 391 30.28 -31.29 10.94
N ALA A 392 29.13 -30.61 10.92
CA ALA A 392 27.90 -31.16 11.51
C ALA A 392 27.39 -32.40 10.76
N CYS A 393 27.65 -32.51 9.45
CA CYS A 393 27.26 -33.66 8.64
C CYS A 393 28.30 -34.80 8.71
N TYR A 394 29.59 -34.50 8.59
CA TYR A 394 30.65 -35.51 8.41
C TYR A 394 31.59 -35.69 9.60
N GLY A 395 31.54 -34.81 10.60
CA GLY A 395 32.40 -34.87 11.79
C GLY A 395 33.82 -34.35 11.60
N PHE A 396 34.15 -33.75 10.45
CA PHE A 396 35.45 -33.12 10.19
C PHE A 396 35.30 -31.85 9.35
N HIS A 397 36.29 -30.94 9.45
CA HIS A 397 36.39 -29.78 8.57
C HIS A 397 37.22 -30.13 7.32
N PRO A 398 36.76 -29.76 6.11
CA PRO A 398 37.51 -30.03 4.90
C PRO A 398 38.80 -29.20 4.86
N ARG A 399 39.85 -29.75 4.24
CA ARG A 399 41.06 -28.97 3.96
C ARG A 399 40.72 -27.90 2.93
N CYS A 400 40.99 -26.65 3.27
CA CYS A 400 40.72 -25.48 2.43
C CYS A 400 42.01 -24.74 2.03
N SER A 401 43.17 -25.21 2.51
CA SER A 401 44.48 -24.64 2.19
C SER A 401 45.04 -25.30 0.93
N ILE A 402 45.29 -24.50 -0.10
CA ILE A 402 46.15 -24.90 -1.22
C ILE A 402 47.58 -24.84 -0.68
N GLY A 403 48.27 -25.97 -0.68
CA GLY A 403 49.66 -26.06 -0.21
C GLY A 403 50.59 -25.21 -1.06
N GLN A 404 51.73 -24.79 -0.49
CA GLN A 404 52.76 -24.01 -1.20
C GLN A 404 53.77 -24.88 -1.98
N GLN A 405 53.58 -26.21 -2.03
CA GLN A 405 54.52 -27.07 -2.73
C GLN A 405 54.27 -27.02 -4.24
N ALA A 406 55.14 -26.28 -4.94
CA ALA A 406 55.36 -26.46 -6.36
C ALA A 406 56.78 -27.00 -6.53
N ASP A 407 56.92 -28.33 -6.65
CA ASP A 407 58.20 -28.91 -7.05
C ASP A 407 58.43 -28.75 -8.58
N GLU A 408 57.36 -28.55 -9.37
CA GLU A 408 57.40 -28.20 -10.80
C GLU A 408 56.20 -27.31 -11.17
N SER A 409 56.43 -26.18 -11.86
CA SER A 409 55.38 -25.24 -12.29
C SER A 409 54.70 -25.74 -13.56
N VAL A 410 53.39 -25.96 -13.48
CA VAL A 410 52.53 -26.25 -14.64
C VAL A 410 51.60 -25.05 -14.78
N PRO A 411 51.83 -24.12 -15.74
CA PRO A 411 51.20 -22.80 -15.77
C PRO A 411 49.67 -22.82 -15.68
N HIS A 412 49.01 -23.76 -16.36
CA HIS A 412 47.55 -23.87 -16.33
C HIS A 412 47.02 -24.46 -15.00
N ALA A 413 47.79 -25.30 -14.32
CA ALA A 413 47.43 -25.81 -13.01
C ALA A 413 47.62 -24.71 -11.94
N ASP A 414 48.71 -23.95 -12.05
CA ASP A 414 49.04 -22.83 -11.16
C ASP A 414 48.00 -21.71 -11.29
N GLU A 415 47.66 -21.29 -12.51
CA GLU A 415 46.62 -20.28 -12.75
C GLU A 415 45.25 -20.73 -12.21
N ARG A 416 44.88 -22.01 -12.39
CA ARG A 416 43.62 -22.55 -11.85
C ARG A 416 43.64 -22.62 -10.33
N ALA A 417 44.77 -22.97 -9.71
CA ALA A 417 44.93 -22.98 -8.26
C ALA A 417 44.83 -21.56 -7.67
N ASP A 418 45.48 -20.58 -8.29
CA ASP A 418 45.41 -19.17 -7.88
C ASP A 418 43.99 -18.59 -8.02
N GLN A 419 43.29 -18.91 -9.11
CA GLN A 419 41.89 -18.54 -9.29
C GLN A 419 40.98 -19.16 -8.22
N LEU A 420 41.19 -20.43 -7.87
CA LEU A 420 40.44 -21.10 -6.81
C LEU A 420 40.75 -20.50 -5.44
N LYS A 421 41.99 -20.12 -5.18
CA LYS A 421 42.43 -19.45 -3.94
C LYS A 421 41.77 -18.09 -3.75
N ALA A 422 41.87 -17.23 -4.77
CA ALA A 422 41.32 -15.88 -4.74
C ALA A 422 39.80 -15.90 -4.55
N ARG A 423 39.11 -16.78 -5.30
CA ARG A 423 37.67 -17.02 -5.10
C ARG A 423 37.40 -17.43 -3.65
N MET A 424 38.08 -18.46 -3.13
CA MET A 424 37.81 -18.97 -1.78
C MET A 424 37.96 -17.92 -0.66
N GLU A 425 38.99 -17.07 -0.73
CA GLU A 425 39.25 -16.04 0.28
C GLU A 425 38.15 -14.96 0.28
N GLU A 426 37.75 -14.50 -0.91
CA GLU A 426 36.64 -13.56 -1.05
C GLU A 426 35.30 -14.22 -0.62
N LEU A 427 35.09 -15.50 -0.96
CA LEU A 427 33.86 -16.27 -0.65
C LEU A 427 33.67 -16.34 0.87
N LYS A 428 34.75 -16.62 1.60
CA LYS A 428 34.74 -16.72 3.07
C LYS A 428 34.39 -15.39 3.73
N SER A 429 34.91 -14.28 3.21
CA SER A 429 34.65 -12.95 3.76
C SER A 429 33.20 -12.49 3.55
N SER A 430 32.64 -12.73 2.35
CA SER A 430 31.26 -12.33 2.00
C SER A 430 30.21 -13.10 2.80
N VAL A 431 30.40 -14.42 2.99
CA VAL A 431 29.49 -15.26 3.78
C VAL A 431 29.52 -14.88 5.26
N ASN A 432 30.70 -14.58 5.82
CA ASN A 432 30.81 -14.12 7.22
C ASN A 432 30.10 -12.78 7.43
N LEU A 433 30.27 -11.82 6.51
CA LEU A 433 29.65 -10.50 6.59
C LEU A 433 28.11 -10.57 6.43
N ALA A 434 27.60 -11.51 5.63
CA ALA A 434 26.17 -11.81 5.55
C ALA A 434 25.65 -12.41 6.87
N ASN A 435 26.37 -13.38 7.45
CA ASN A 435 26.01 -14.03 8.71
C ASN A 435 26.01 -13.06 9.91
N GLU A 436 26.96 -12.13 9.98
CA GLU A 436 27.03 -11.10 11.03
C GLU A 436 25.86 -10.11 10.96
N LYS A 437 25.52 -9.64 9.75
CA LYS A 437 24.34 -8.79 9.54
C LYS A 437 23.06 -9.52 9.96
N ILE A 438 22.91 -10.80 9.59
CA ILE A 438 21.74 -11.62 9.93
C ILE A 438 21.62 -11.84 11.45
N LYS A 439 22.72 -12.13 12.14
CA LYS A 439 22.77 -12.29 13.61
C LYS A 439 22.35 -11.03 14.34
N HIS A 440 22.87 -9.88 13.92
CA HIS A 440 22.53 -8.57 14.49
C HIS A 440 21.03 -8.25 14.37
N TYR A 441 20.39 -8.60 13.25
CA TYR A 441 18.94 -8.41 13.05
C TYR A 441 18.04 -9.46 13.72
N TYR A 442 18.57 -10.64 14.07
CA TYR A 442 17.81 -11.72 14.69
C TYR A 442 17.55 -11.48 16.19
N ASP A 443 18.57 -10.99 16.90
CA ASP A 443 18.53 -10.78 18.36
C ASP A 443 17.64 -9.58 18.77
N LEU A 444 17.43 -8.62 17.85
CA LEU A 444 16.58 -7.45 18.06
C LEU A 444 15.06 -7.73 17.99
N LYS A 445 14.63 -8.93 17.54
CA LYS A 445 13.31 -9.12 16.92
C LYS A 445 12.29 -10.05 17.60
N HIS A 446 12.50 -10.57 18.81
CA HIS A 446 11.57 -11.59 19.36
C HIS A 446 11.05 -11.29 20.78
N ARG A 447 9.72 -11.35 20.94
CA ARG A 447 8.99 -11.37 22.21
C ARG A 447 7.96 -12.52 22.19
N SER A 448 7.57 -13.01 23.37
CA SER A 448 6.55 -14.05 23.54
C SER A 448 5.19 -13.67 22.89
N PRO A 449 4.47 -14.62 22.25
CA PRO A 449 3.15 -14.44 21.68
C PRO A 449 2.13 -13.96 22.73
N GLU A 450 1.24 -13.05 22.33
CA GLU A 450 0.04 -12.73 23.11
C GLU A 450 -0.90 -13.97 23.10
N ASP A 451 -1.44 -14.34 24.26
CA ASP A 451 -2.29 -15.54 24.44
C ASP A 451 -3.69 -15.37 23.80
N ILE A 452 -3.78 -15.51 22.48
CA ILE A 452 -5.07 -15.52 21.75
C ILE A 452 -5.83 -16.82 22.04
N LYS A 453 -7.09 -16.70 22.48
CA LYS A 453 -7.99 -17.80 22.83
C LYS A 453 -9.06 -18.05 21.75
N VAL A 454 -9.64 -19.24 21.78
CA VAL A 454 -10.80 -19.57 20.94
C VAL A 454 -11.98 -18.68 21.38
N GLY A 455 -12.65 -18.05 20.42
CA GLY A 455 -13.71 -17.07 20.66
C GLY A 455 -13.27 -15.61 20.55
N ASP A 456 -11.96 -15.33 20.62
CA ASP A 456 -11.44 -13.96 20.49
C ASP A 456 -11.68 -13.39 19.08
N LYS A 457 -11.87 -12.07 19.01
CA LYS A 457 -11.91 -11.32 17.74
C LYS A 457 -10.49 -10.90 17.36
N VAL A 458 -10.08 -11.12 16.11
CA VAL A 458 -8.72 -10.86 15.64
C VAL A 458 -8.69 -10.14 14.29
N TRP A 459 -7.69 -9.29 14.10
CA TRP A 459 -7.35 -8.68 12.83
C TRP A 459 -6.42 -9.59 12.02
N LEU A 460 -6.75 -9.81 10.76
CA LEU A 460 -5.97 -10.60 9.80
C LEU A 460 -5.16 -9.68 8.88
N ASP A 461 -3.87 -9.96 8.72
CA ASP A 461 -3.01 -9.24 7.79
C ASP A 461 -3.36 -9.56 6.32
N ALA A 462 -3.61 -8.51 5.53
CA ALA A 462 -4.10 -8.57 4.16
C ALA A 462 -3.00 -8.48 3.09
N ARG A 463 -1.71 -8.48 3.47
CA ARG A 463 -0.57 -8.35 2.52
C ARG A 463 -0.64 -9.30 1.31
N ASN A 464 -1.25 -10.47 1.48
CA ASN A 464 -1.35 -11.52 0.46
C ASN A 464 -2.81 -11.88 0.10
N ILE A 465 -3.77 -11.02 0.43
CA ILE A 465 -5.20 -11.24 0.20
C ILE A 465 -5.68 -10.25 -0.85
N LYS A 466 -6.22 -10.76 -1.96
CA LYS A 466 -6.93 -9.92 -2.93
C LYS A 466 -8.23 -9.44 -2.29
N THR A 467 -8.30 -8.14 -2.01
CA THR A 467 -9.54 -7.50 -1.55
C THR A 467 -10.38 -7.05 -2.75
N GLU A 468 -11.65 -6.72 -2.50
CA GLU A 468 -12.54 -6.20 -3.56
C GLU A 468 -12.23 -4.74 -3.95
N ARG A 469 -11.24 -4.10 -3.32
CA ARG A 469 -10.87 -2.72 -3.66
C ARG A 469 -10.21 -2.64 -5.05
N PRO A 470 -10.45 -1.55 -5.81
CA PRO A 470 -9.91 -1.41 -7.17
C PRO A 470 -8.38 -1.45 -7.25
N VAL A 471 -7.68 -0.95 -6.22
CA VAL A 471 -6.22 -0.86 -6.18
C VAL A 471 -5.67 -1.41 -4.87
N ALA A 472 -4.80 -2.42 -4.98
CA ALA A 472 -4.15 -3.08 -3.83
C ALA A 472 -3.31 -2.10 -2.99
N LYS A 473 -2.64 -1.13 -3.63
CA LYS A 473 -1.78 -0.14 -2.96
C LYS A 473 -2.51 0.76 -1.94
N LEU A 474 -3.81 1.00 -2.14
CA LEU A 474 -4.66 1.80 -1.24
C LEU A 474 -5.61 0.94 -0.40
N SER A 475 -5.38 -0.38 -0.36
CA SER A 475 -6.16 -1.30 0.45
C SER A 475 -5.71 -1.27 1.91
N ALA A 476 -6.64 -1.55 2.82
CA ALA A 476 -6.31 -1.72 4.23
C ALA A 476 -5.33 -2.90 4.39
N LYS A 477 -4.34 -2.73 5.26
CA LYS A 477 -3.31 -3.76 5.52
C LYS A 477 -3.80 -4.82 6.48
N LYS A 478 -4.80 -4.53 7.31
CA LYS A 478 -5.50 -5.51 8.13
C LYS A 478 -7.00 -5.52 7.82
N ILE A 479 -7.57 -6.71 7.76
CA ILE A 479 -8.98 -7.00 7.50
C ILE A 479 -9.60 -7.79 8.65
N GLY A 480 -10.92 -7.80 8.75
CA GLY A 480 -11.66 -8.30 9.91
C GLY A 480 -12.31 -7.15 10.69
N PRO A 481 -12.66 -7.36 11.97
CA PRO A 481 -12.21 -8.44 12.85
C PRO A 481 -12.97 -9.77 12.63
N TYR A 482 -12.25 -10.89 12.63
CA TYR A 482 -12.83 -12.24 12.50
C TYR A 482 -12.76 -13.00 13.82
N LYS A 483 -13.70 -13.93 14.04
CA LYS A 483 -13.74 -14.76 15.25
C LYS A 483 -12.82 -15.96 15.10
N VAL A 484 -12.05 -16.27 16.15
CA VAL A 484 -11.25 -17.51 16.21
C VAL A 484 -12.17 -18.69 16.51
N LEU A 485 -12.34 -19.61 15.55
CA LEU A 485 -13.16 -20.81 15.68
C LEU A 485 -12.44 -21.92 16.44
N LYS A 486 -11.16 -22.12 16.12
CA LYS A 486 -10.35 -23.18 16.71
C LYS A 486 -8.86 -22.88 16.52
N ARG A 487 -8.05 -23.33 17.48
CA ARG A 487 -6.59 -23.37 17.35
C ARG A 487 -6.18 -24.68 16.66
N GLU A 488 -5.56 -24.57 15.49
CA GLU A 488 -5.07 -25.71 14.68
C GLU A 488 -3.55 -25.88 14.93
N GLY A 489 -3.20 -26.78 15.86
CA GLY A 489 -1.82 -26.97 16.32
C GLY A 489 -1.30 -25.82 17.20
N SER A 490 0.01 -25.71 17.38
CA SER A 490 0.60 -24.69 18.27
C SER A 490 0.64 -23.28 17.68
N HIS A 491 0.55 -23.09 16.35
CA HIS A 491 0.82 -21.80 15.69
C HIS A 491 -0.14 -21.40 14.56
N ALA A 492 -1.32 -22.02 14.47
CA ALA A 492 -2.33 -21.56 13.51
C ALA A 492 -3.71 -21.44 14.16
N PHE A 493 -4.48 -20.48 13.65
CA PHE A 493 -5.88 -20.27 14.01
C PHE A 493 -6.77 -20.44 12.79
N LYS A 494 -7.86 -21.18 12.97
CA LYS A 494 -8.97 -21.20 12.02
C LYS A 494 -9.90 -20.03 12.34
N LEU A 495 -10.06 -19.13 11.39
CA LEU A 495 -10.91 -17.94 11.50
C LEU A 495 -12.27 -18.16 10.83
N ASP A 496 -13.27 -17.51 11.37
CA ASP A 496 -14.60 -17.40 10.77
C ASP A 496 -14.58 -16.31 9.68
N LEU A 497 -14.42 -16.73 8.41
CA LEU A 497 -14.35 -15.83 7.26
C LEU A 497 -15.66 -15.83 6.48
N PRO A 498 -16.10 -14.67 5.94
CA PRO A 498 -17.26 -14.62 5.06
C PRO A 498 -17.00 -15.40 3.77
N HIS A 499 -18.05 -16.03 3.23
CA HIS A 499 -17.98 -16.85 2.00
C HIS A 499 -17.48 -16.09 0.76
N THR A 500 -17.51 -14.76 0.79
CA THR A 500 -16.99 -13.87 -0.27
C THR A 500 -15.46 -13.91 -0.35
N LEU A 501 -14.77 -14.14 0.77
CA LEU A 501 -13.31 -14.29 0.82
C LEU A 501 -12.91 -15.71 0.42
N ARG A 502 -12.48 -15.88 -0.83
CA ARG A 502 -12.00 -17.16 -1.40
C ARG A 502 -10.59 -17.54 -0.94
N VAL A 503 -10.34 -17.50 0.37
CA VAL A 503 -9.04 -17.84 0.99
C VAL A 503 -9.26 -18.93 2.03
N HIS A 504 -8.31 -19.86 2.15
CA HIS A 504 -8.38 -20.92 3.15
C HIS A 504 -8.41 -20.32 4.57
N PRO A 505 -9.32 -20.75 5.47
CA PRO A 505 -9.60 -20.05 6.73
C PRO A 505 -8.55 -20.26 7.84
N VAL A 506 -7.41 -20.88 7.54
CA VAL A 506 -6.39 -21.22 8.54
C VAL A 506 -5.16 -20.35 8.33
N PHE A 507 -4.82 -19.55 9.33
CA PHE A 507 -3.74 -18.57 9.28
C PHE A 507 -2.74 -18.78 10.41
N HIS A 508 -1.47 -18.50 10.13
CA HIS A 508 -0.40 -18.56 11.12
C HIS A 508 -0.54 -17.44 12.16
N THR A 509 -0.11 -17.68 13.40
CA THR A 509 -0.15 -16.72 14.53
C THR A 509 0.46 -15.36 14.17
N SER A 510 1.50 -15.34 13.33
CA SER A 510 2.16 -14.10 12.88
C SER A 510 1.31 -13.19 11.98
N LEU A 511 0.24 -13.72 11.39
CA LEU A 511 -0.68 -12.97 10.51
C LEU A 511 -1.93 -12.50 11.24
N VAL A 512 -2.04 -12.82 12.54
CA VAL A 512 -3.22 -12.60 13.35
C VAL A 512 -2.85 -11.72 14.53
N SER A 513 -3.63 -10.67 14.78
CA SER A 513 -3.42 -9.78 15.94
C SER A 513 -4.73 -9.56 16.69
N LEU A 514 -4.70 -9.63 18.02
CA LEU A 514 -5.90 -9.52 18.86
C LEU A 514 -6.61 -8.18 18.66
N LYS A 515 -7.94 -8.20 18.49
CA LYS A 515 -8.77 -7.00 18.56
C LYS A 515 -8.93 -6.64 20.03
N LYS A 516 -8.34 -5.53 20.46
CA LYS A 516 -8.52 -4.98 21.81
C LYS A 516 -9.83 -4.21 21.88
N ASP A 517 -10.54 -4.36 22.99
CA ASP A 517 -11.78 -3.60 23.22
C ASP A 517 -11.49 -2.10 23.21
N ASN A 518 -12.35 -1.34 22.55
CA ASN A 518 -12.18 0.10 22.43
C ASN A 518 -12.91 0.81 23.58
N PRO A 519 -12.20 1.39 24.57
CA PRO A 519 -12.83 2.03 25.72
C PRO A 519 -13.52 3.36 25.37
N PHE A 520 -13.39 3.85 24.13
CA PHE A 520 -13.96 5.12 23.68
C PHE A 520 -15.28 4.97 22.90
N GLY A 521 -15.83 3.74 22.76
CA GLY A 521 -17.14 3.51 22.16
C GLY A 521 -17.28 4.13 20.77
N ARG A 522 -16.44 3.69 19.83
CA ARG A 522 -16.48 4.15 18.42
C ARG A 522 -17.30 3.25 17.51
N GLU A 523 -17.67 2.06 17.98
CA GLU A 523 -18.48 1.14 17.20
C GLU A 523 -19.92 1.64 17.24
N PRO A 524 -20.54 1.96 16.09
CA PRO A 524 -21.97 2.22 16.07
C PRO A 524 -22.66 0.98 16.64
N PRO A 525 -23.71 1.15 17.48
CA PRO A 525 -24.50 -0.01 17.90
C PRO A 525 -24.99 -0.73 16.65
N GLN A 526 -24.79 -2.06 16.60
CA GLN A 526 -25.32 -2.88 15.52
C GLN A 526 -26.85 -2.83 15.61
N PRO A 527 -27.55 -2.23 14.64
CA PRO A 527 -29.00 -2.30 14.64
C PRO A 527 -29.41 -3.77 14.49
N PRO A 528 -30.37 -4.26 15.30
CA PRO A 528 -30.92 -5.60 15.11
C PRO A 528 -31.52 -5.71 13.71
N ALA A 529 -31.36 -6.88 13.07
CA ALA A 529 -32.00 -7.13 11.80
C ALA A 529 -33.53 -7.07 11.96
N GLU A 530 -34.21 -6.33 11.10
CA GLU A 530 -35.67 -6.32 11.09
C GLU A 530 -36.14 -7.62 10.44
N VAL A 531 -36.82 -8.48 11.20
CA VAL A 531 -37.34 -9.74 10.68
C VAL A 531 -38.71 -9.47 10.09
N THR A 532 -38.84 -9.63 8.79
CA THR A 532 -40.13 -9.53 8.08
C THR A 532 -41.12 -10.60 8.56
N PRO A 533 -42.43 -10.44 8.33
CA PRO A 533 -43.44 -11.47 8.63
C PRO A 533 -43.15 -12.83 7.97
N ASP A 534 -42.34 -12.85 6.91
CA ASP A 534 -41.92 -14.05 6.16
C ASP A 534 -40.64 -14.70 6.75
N GLY A 535 -40.05 -14.13 7.81
CA GLY A 535 -38.85 -14.66 8.47
C GLY A 535 -37.53 -14.25 7.80
N GLU A 536 -37.54 -13.27 6.88
CA GLU A 536 -36.34 -12.74 6.23
C GLU A 536 -35.78 -11.54 7.02
N GLU A 537 -34.46 -11.52 7.22
CA GLU A 537 -33.73 -10.45 7.91
C GLU A 537 -33.42 -9.29 6.95
N GLU A 538 -33.96 -8.10 7.25
CA GLU A 538 -33.68 -6.84 6.56
C GLU A 538 -32.66 -5.99 7.35
N TYR A 539 -31.79 -5.31 6.61
CA TYR A 539 -30.68 -4.51 7.14
C TYR A 539 -30.71 -3.10 6.52
N GLU A 540 -30.48 -2.07 7.32
CA GLU A 540 -30.47 -0.68 6.85
C GLU A 540 -29.19 -0.36 6.05
N VAL A 541 -29.35 0.23 4.85
CA VAL A 541 -28.23 0.67 4.00
C VAL A 541 -27.68 2.01 4.50
N GLU A 542 -26.39 2.06 4.84
CA GLU A 542 -25.71 3.31 5.19
C GLU A 542 -25.28 4.09 3.94
N LYS A 543 -24.65 3.39 2.99
CA LYS A 543 -24.18 3.98 1.72
C LYS A 543 -23.86 2.92 0.67
N ILE A 544 -23.92 3.33 -0.60
CA ILE A 544 -23.43 2.56 -1.74
C ILE A 544 -21.98 2.98 -2.03
N LEU A 545 -21.10 2.00 -2.17
CA LEU A 545 -19.67 2.21 -2.36
C LEU A 545 -19.24 2.10 -3.82
N ASP A 546 -19.87 1.20 -4.58
CA ASP A 546 -19.48 0.90 -5.96
C ASP A 546 -20.63 0.26 -6.76
N SER A 547 -20.50 0.20 -8.07
CA SER A 547 -21.45 -0.42 -9.01
C SER A 547 -20.70 -1.28 -10.03
N ARG A 548 -21.21 -2.48 -10.33
CA ARG A 548 -20.63 -3.38 -11.34
C ARG A 548 -21.69 -4.05 -12.19
N LYS A 549 -21.32 -4.47 -13.41
CA LYS A 549 -22.16 -5.33 -14.26
C LYS A 549 -21.67 -6.78 -14.17
N ARG A 550 -22.53 -7.71 -13.75
CA ARG A 550 -22.22 -9.15 -13.68
C ARG A 550 -23.39 -9.95 -14.23
N ARG A 551 -23.12 -10.83 -15.22
CA ARG A 551 -24.15 -11.65 -15.90
C ARG A 551 -25.37 -10.83 -16.39
N ASN A 552 -25.09 -9.69 -17.03
CA ASN A 552 -26.09 -8.72 -17.50
C ASN A 552 -26.94 -7.98 -16.45
N GLN A 553 -26.75 -8.22 -15.16
CA GLN A 553 -27.40 -7.45 -14.09
C GLN A 553 -26.42 -6.44 -13.47
N VAL A 554 -26.91 -5.25 -13.14
CA VAL A 554 -26.13 -4.26 -12.36
C VAL A 554 -26.28 -4.57 -10.89
N GLN A 555 -25.15 -4.67 -10.18
CA GLN A 555 -25.08 -4.88 -8.74
C GLN A 555 -24.38 -3.69 -8.09
N TYR A 556 -24.79 -3.37 -6.87
CA TYR A 556 -24.23 -2.32 -6.03
C TYR A 556 -23.52 -2.92 -4.83
N LEU A 557 -22.35 -2.38 -4.48
CA LEU A 557 -21.65 -2.74 -3.27
C LEU A 557 -22.21 -1.92 -2.10
N VAL A 558 -22.93 -2.59 -1.22
CA VAL A 558 -23.66 -1.97 -0.11
C VAL A 558 -22.81 -1.98 1.15
N HIS A 559 -22.77 -0.85 1.84
CA HIS A 559 -22.29 -0.75 3.21
C HIS A 559 -23.49 -0.66 4.16
N TRP A 560 -23.60 -1.62 5.06
CA TRP A 560 -24.72 -1.76 6.01
C TRP A 560 -24.47 -0.95 7.27
N LYS A 561 -25.50 -0.26 7.75
CA LYS A 561 -25.41 0.63 8.92
C LYS A 561 -25.03 -0.14 10.17
N GLY A 562 -23.96 0.31 10.83
CA GLY A 562 -23.44 -0.33 12.04
C GLY A 562 -22.62 -1.60 11.82
N TYR A 563 -22.37 -1.97 10.56
CA TYR A 563 -21.51 -3.10 10.21
C TYR A 563 -20.20 -2.62 9.58
N GLY A 564 -19.11 -3.35 9.83
CA GLY A 564 -17.82 -3.03 9.24
C GLY A 564 -17.74 -3.41 7.75
N PRO A 565 -16.71 -2.94 7.02
CA PRO A 565 -16.52 -3.22 5.59
C PRO A 565 -16.47 -4.71 5.20
N GLU A 566 -16.19 -5.60 6.15
CA GLU A 566 -16.22 -7.05 6.01
C GLU A 566 -17.62 -7.62 5.75
N SER A 567 -18.66 -6.88 6.13
CA SER A 567 -20.06 -7.24 5.92
C SER A 567 -20.62 -6.70 4.61
N ASN A 568 -19.83 -5.97 3.83
CA ASN A 568 -20.29 -5.39 2.57
C ASN A 568 -20.62 -6.50 1.57
N THR A 569 -21.77 -6.38 0.91
CA THR A 569 -22.23 -7.35 -0.09
C THR A 569 -22.63 -6.67 -1.38
N TRP A 570 -22.50 -7.42 -2.48
CA TRP A 570 -22.98 -6.99 -3.79
C TRP A 570 -24.43 -7.39 -3.95
N GLU A 571 -25.32 -6.41 -3.91
CA GLU A 571 -26.77 -6.61 -4.01
C GLU A 571 -27.29 -6.05 -5.35
N PRO A 572 -28.23 -6.74 -6.03
CA PRO A 572 -28.93 -6.18 -7.19
C PRO A 572 -29.79 -4.98 -6.78
N LEU A 573 -30.16 -4.13 -7.74
CA LEU A 573 -31.03 -2.96 -7.50
C LEU A 573 -32.33 -3.35 -6.79
N GLU A 574 -32.90 -4.49 -7.17
CA GLU A 574 -34.10 -5.09 -6.59
C GLU A 574 -34.05 -5.25 -5.06
N HIS A 575 -32.87 -5.46 -4.46
CA HIS A 575 -32.72 -5.65 -3.01
C HIS A 575 -32.49 -4.33 -2.24
N LEU A 576 -32.44 -3.19 -2.93
CA LEU A 576 -32.19 -1.87 -2.34
C LEU A 576 -33.46 -1.06 -2.09
N ASP A 577 -34.63 -1.69 -2.23
CA ASP A 577 -35.96 -1.07 -2.34
C ASP A 577 -36.36 -0.22 -1.11
N THR A 578 -35.68 -0.38 0.03
CA THR A 578 -35.85 0.42 1.25
C THR A 578 -35.00 1.70 1.32
N ALA A 579 -34.01 1.88 0.43
CA ALA A 579 -33.11 3.03 0.49
C ALA A 579 -33.59 4.18 -0.42
N MET A 580 -34.53 5.00 0.08
CA MET A 580 -35.05 6.24 -0.56
C MET A 580 -33.93 7.16 -1.11
N GLY A 581 -33.43 6.89 -2.31
CA GLY A 581 -32.49 7.73 -3.04
C GLY A 581 -31.00 7.55 -2.71
N ALA A 582 -30.58 6.47 -2.03
CA ALA A 582 -29.15 6.21 -1.80
C ALA A 582 -28.39 5.93 -3.11
N ASP A 583 -29.04 5.25 -4.04
CA ASP A 583 -28.62 5.03 -5.43
C ASP A 583 -28.54 6.35 -6.22
N LYS A 584 -29.56 7.21 -6.10
CA LYS A 584 -29.61 8.52 -6.76
C LYS A 584 -28.52 9.45 -6.23
N LYS A 585 -28.27 9.43 -4.91
CA LYS A 585 -27.19 10.17 -4.26
C LYS A 585 -25.82 9.65 -4.73
N PHE A 586 -25.62 8.34 -4.72
CA PHE A 586 -24.38 7.71 -5.19
C PHE A 586 -24.07 8.08 -6.65
N HIS A 587 -25.05 8.02 -7.55
CA HIS A 587 -24.88 8.35 -8.97
C HIS A 587 -24.74 9.85 -9.27
N ARG A 588 -25.24 10.71 -8.37
CA ARG A 588 -24.99 12.16 -8.41
C ARG A 588 -23.54 12.48 -8.03
N GLU A 589 -23.03 11.82 -6.99
CA GLU A 589 -21.64 11.96 -6.53
C GLU A 589 -20.64 11.23 -7.45
N ASN A 590 -21.09 10.19 -8.17
CA ASN A 590 -20.26 9.36 -9.05
C ASN A 590 -20.86 9.24 -10.47
N PRO A 591 -20.81 10.30 -11.31
CA PRO A 591 -21.47 10.31 -12.62
C PRO A 591 -20.99 9.26 -13.62
N LYS A 592 -19.80 8.68 -13.39
CA LYS A 592 -19.16 7.67 -14.25
C LYS A 592 -19.47 6.22 -13.83
N ALA A 593 -20.18 6.03 -12.72
CA ALA A 593 -20.54 4.71 -12.21
C ALA A 593 -21.57 4.03 -13.14
N ILE A 594 -21.56 2.70 -13.19
CA ILE A 594 -22.46 1.92 -14.05
C ILE A 594 -23.88 2.01 -13.49
N ARG A 595 -24.82 2.50 -14.30
CA ARG A 595 -26.24 2.66 -13.94
C ARG A 595 -27.07 1.48 -14.41
N HIS A 596 -28.10 1.15 -13.62
CA HIS A 596 -29.16 0.24 -14.06
C HIS A 596 -30.03 0.94 -15.13
N PRO A 597 -30.47 0.26 -16.20
CA PRO A 597 -31.33 0.84 -17.23
C PRO A 597 -32.61 1.48 -16.66
N ASP A 598 -33.26 0.80 -15.72
CA ASP A 598 -34.51 1.28 -15.08
C ASP A 598 -34.33 2.50 -14.15
N LEU A 599 -33.11 3.03 -13.98
CA LEU A 599 -32.88 4.31 -13.30
C LEU A 599 -32.95 5.52 -14.25
N GLU A 600 -32.99 5.29 -15.57
CA GLU A 600 -33.23 6.35 -16.56
C GLU A 600 -34.72 6.68 -16.71
N GLU A 601 -35.62 5.75 -16.36
CA GLU A 601 -37.08 5.93 -16.42
C GLU A 601 -37.68 5.50 -15.08
N GLY A 602 -38.24 6.43 -14.31
CA GLY A 602 -38.70 6.21 -12.94
C GLY A 602 -39.82 5.17 -12.78
N VAL A 603 -39.47 3.89 -12.83
CA VAL A 603 -40.39 2.77 -12.61
C VAL A 603 -39.94 1.98 -11.38
N VAL A 604 -40.82 1.99 -10.39
CA VAL A 604 -40.70 1.26 -9.12
C VAL A 604 -41.05 -0.21 -9.37
N SER A 605 -40.17 -1.14 -9.02
CA SER A 605 -40.58 -2.55 -8.89
C SER A 605 -39.78 -3.29 -7.80
N ARG A 606 -40.56 -3.94 -6.93
CA ARG A 606 -40.19 -4.70 -5.73
C ARG A 606 -39.27 -5.88 -5.98
N ALA A 607 -38.32 -6.18 -5.06
CA ALA A 607 -37.92 -7.58 -4.80
C ALA A 607 -37.06 -7.86 -3.53
N ARG A 608 -36.88 -9.17 -3.25
CA ARG A 608 -36.48 -9.85 -2.00
C ARG A 608 -35.12 -10.56 -2.11
N ARG A 609 -34.47 -10.85 -0.98
CA ARG A 609 -33.17 -11.56 -0.89
C ARG A 609 -33.34 -13.09 -0.76
N ARG A 610 -32.45 -13.89 -1.38
CA ARG A 610 -32.29 -15.34 -1.06
C ARG A 610 -30.89 -15.66 -0.55
N ARG A 611 -30.84 -16.59 0.42
CA ARG A 611 -29.65 -17.13 1.10
C ARG A 611 -28.57 -17.68 0.18
#